data_AF-A0A9P1DFK4-F1
#
_entry.id   AF-A0A9P1DFK4-F1
#
_cell.length_a   1.000
_cell.length_b   1.000
_cell.length_c   1.000
_cell.angle_alpha   90.00
_cell.angle_beta   90.00
_cell.angle_gamma   90.00
#
_symmetry.space_group_name_H-M   'P 1'
#
loop_
_entity.id
_entity.type
_entity.pdbx_description
1 polymer ?
#
loop_
_entity_poly.entity_id
_entity_poly.type
_entity_poly.pdbx_seq_one_letter_code
_entity_poly.pdbx_strand_id
1 'polypeptide(L)'
;MIQRPPAFAFGNGVIWARYGNGKKESTTFSGWSNCYLGSNDPYGETLHSILSLVRAKYLSIDRFVSVVGSFVALQFLLVLKPKTVHFFDMNPQQVQWAKMLCELIQISKTPQEYISRVFARQVRPFERRLGHGGPTGDRLTHLNQHRFLRLPIAQRLRSDTLQRLSASAQETYQRVLIPLQEGDQPGWFTPTLLPC
;
A
#
# COMPACT_ATOMS: atom_id res chain seq x y z
N MET A 1 -32.55 12.44 9.50
CA MET A 1 -31.58 13.15 10.37
C MET A 1 -30.19 12.64 9.98
N ILE A 2 -29.50 13.35 9.08
CA ILE A 2 -28.28 12.87 8.42
C ILE A 2 -27.08 13.26 9.30
N GLN A 3 -26.44 12.28 9.94
CA GLN A 3 -25.18 12.50 10.65
C GLN A 3 -24.09 12.85 9.63
N ARG A 4 -23.55 14.06 9.75
CA ARG A 4 -22.36 14.47 9.01
C ARG A 4 -21.13 13.72 9.56
N PRO A 5 -20.19 13.28 8.71
CA PRO A 5 -18.92 12.76 9.19
C PRO A 5 -18.13 13.89 9.89
N PRO A 6 -17.33 13.57 10.93
CA PRO A 6 -16.59 14.59 11.66
C PRO A 6 -15.49 15.20 10.78
N ALA A 7 -15.40 16.53 10.83
CA ALA A 7 -14.34 17.30 10.18
C ALA A 7 -12.98 17.04 10.86
N PHE A 8 -11.93 16.86 10.06
CA PHE A 8 -10.56 16.76 10.54
C PHE A 8 -10.01 18.17 10.82
N ALA A 9 -9.84 18.51 12.09
CA ALA A 9 -9.09 19.69 12.52
C ALA A 9 -7.63 19.29 12.80
N PHE A 10 -6.68 19.92 12.11
CA PHE A 10 -5.25 19.76 12.37
C PHE A 10 -4.85 20.64 13.57
N GLY A 11 -4.79 20.03 14.76
CA GLY A 11 -4.22 20.61 15.97
C GLY A 11 -3.10 19.73 16.52
N ASN A 12 -2.06 20.35 17.10
CA ASN A 12 -0.85 19.73 17.64
C ASN A 12 -1.09 18.86 18.90
N GLY A 13 -1.85 17.79 18.76
CA GLY A 13 -2.04 16.76 19.77
C GLY A 13 -1.88 15.38 19.15
N VAL A 14 -1.23 14.45 19.85
CA VAL A 14 -1.17 13.04 19.46
C VAL A 14 -2.60 12.51 19.40
N ILE A 15 -3.12 12.29 18.19
CA ILE A 15 -4.45 11.72 17.98
C ILE A 15 -4.34 10.21 18.19
N TRP A 16 -4.85 9.75 19.33
CA TRP A 16 -5.22 8.35 19.51
C TRP A 16 -6.46 8.08 18.68
N ALA A 17 -6.33 7.34 17.58
CA ALA A 17 -7.50 6.72 16.97
C ALA A 17 -7.97 5.59 17.90
N ARG A 18 -9.03 5.85 18.68
CA ARG A 18 -9.75 4.80 19.40
C ARG A 18 -10.54 3.99 18.38
N TYR A 19 -9.96 2.90 17.88
CA TYR A 19 -10.74 1.84 17.27
C TYR A 19 -11.49 1.10 18.40
N GLY A 20 -12.83 1.13 18.33
CA GLY A 20 -13.74 0.90 19.45
C GLY A 20 -13.92 -0.55 19.90
N ASN A 21 -12.86 -1.28 20.23
CA ASN A 21 -12.97 -2.66 20.77
C ASN A 21 -12.31 -2.87 22.15
N GLY A 22 -11.68 -1.84 22.74
CA GLY A 22 -11.17 -1.91 24.12
C GLY A 22 -10.05 -2.92 24.36
N LYS A 23 -9.49 -3.56 23.32
CA LYS A 23 -8.39 -4.51 23.45
C LYS A 23 -7.04 -3.79 23.39
N LYS A 24 -6.11 -4.18 24.26
CA LYS A 24 -4.70 -3.79 24.14
C LYS A 24 -4.11 -4.54 22.95
N GLU A 25 -4.02 -3.87 21.81
CA GLU A 25 -3.32 -4.40 20.64
C GLU A 25 -1.80 -4.28 20.83
N SER A 26 -1.07 -5.30 20.39
CA SER A 26 0.39 -5.32 20.47
C SER A 26 0.99 -4.22 19.58
N THR A 27 1.75 -3.30 20.18
CA THR A 27 2.38 -2.15 19.50
C THR A 27 3.81 -2.42 19.05
N THR A 28 4.34 -3.63 19.31
CA THR A 28 5.67 -4.04 18.87
C THR A 28 5.55 -5.03 17.74
N PHE A 29 6.22 -4.72 16.63
CA PHE A 29 6.31 -5.59 15.48
C PHE A 29 7.68 -6.24 15.49
N SER A 30 7.78 -7.54 15.27
CA SER A 30 9.05 -8.30 15.22
C SER A 30 9.09 -9.33 14.09
N GLY A 31 8.16 -9.27 13.13
CA GLY A 31 8.08 -10.20 11.99
C GLY A 31 7.01 -9.83 10.95
N TRP A 32 6.54 -10.83 10.18
CA TRP A 32 5.52 -10.77 9.10
C TRP A 32 4.28 -9.92 9.40
N SER A 33 4.01 -9.66 10.68
CA SER A 33 3.11 -8.61 11.16
C SER A 33 3.26 -7.25 10.45
N ASN A 34 4.45 -6.85 9.96
CA ASN A 34 4.78 -5.49 9.48
C ASN A 34 4.31 -5.11 8.06
N CYS A 35 3.62 -6.01 7.36
CA CYS A 35 3.15 -5.74 6.00
C CYS A 35 1.95 -4.78 6.01
N TYR A 36 2.21 -3.47 5.85
CA TYR A 36 1.19 -2.50 5.51
C TYR A 36 1.27 -2.16 4.02
N LEU A 37 0.27 -2.59 3.24
CA LEU A 37 -0.11 -1.97 1.99
C LEU A 37 -1.64 -2.02 1.82
N GLY A 38 -2.32 -1.05 2.42
CA GLY A 38 -3.57 -0.51 1.89
C GLY A 38 -4.85 -1.36 1.97
N SER A 39 -4.95 -2.38 2.82
CA SER A 39 -6.18 -3.17 2.95
C SER A 39 -7.13 -2.63 4.03
N ASN A 40 -8.45 -2.76 3.80
CA ASN A 40 -9.48 -2.63 4.83
C ASN A 40 -9.74 -3.96 5.58
N ASP A 41 -9.14 -5.07 5.12
CA ASP A 41 -9.30 -6.38 5.74
C ASP A 41 -8.51 -6.46 7.07
N PRO A 42 -9.04 -7.15 8.10
CA PRO A 42 -8.30 -7.37 9.33
C PRO A 42 -7.02 -8.17 9.07
N TYR A 43 -5.86 -7.63 9.47
CA TYR A 43 -4.54 -8.27 9.25
C TYR A 43 -4.46 -9.71 9.76
N GLY A 44 -5.14 -9.99 10.87
CA GLY A 44 -5.20 -11.33 11.45
C GLY A 44 -5.83 -12.34 10.50
N GLU A 45 -6.80 -11.94 9.69
CA GLU A 45 -7.46 -12.81 8.72
C GLU A 45 -6.54 -13.11 7.55
N THR A 46 -5.91 -12.11 6.94
CA THR A 46 -4.94 -12.35 5.85
C THR A 46 -3.79 -13.23 6.30
N LEU A 47 -3.24 -12.98 7.51
CA LEU A 47 -2.20 -13.81 8.08
C LEU A 47 -2.70 -15.23 8.36
N HIS A 48 -3.89 -15.38 8.94
CA HIS A 48 -4.48 -16.68 9.20
C HIS A 48 -4.67 -17.48 7.90
N SER A 49 -5.15 -16.85 6.83
CA SER A 49 -5.28 -17.49 5.51
C SER A 49 -3.93 -17.92 4.95
N ILE A 50 -2.91 -17.05 5.00
CA ILE A 50 -1.55 -17.39 4.56
C ILE A 50 -0.99 -18.59 5.35
N LEU A 51 -1.09 -18.56 6.68
CA LEU A 51 -0.59 -19.64 7.53
C LEU A 51 -1.35 -20.95 7.29
N SER A 52 -2.66 -20.89 7.10
CA SER A 52 -3.49 -22.06 6.76
C SER A 52 -3.06 -22.69 5.42
N LEU A 53 -2.82 -21.87 4.39
CA LEU A 53 -2.32 -22.33 3.09
C LEU A 53 -0.93 -22.97 3.19
N VAL A 54 -0.01 -22.34 3.93
CA VAL A 54 1.34 -22.87 4.18
C VAL A 54 1.28 -24.20 4.92
N ARG A 55 0.49 -24.27 6.00
CA ARG A 55 0.31 -25.50 6.77
C ARG A 55 -0.29 -26.64 5.94
N ALA A 56 -1.24 -26.32 5.08
CA ALA A 56 -1.86 -27.28 4.16
C ALA A 56 -0.95 -27.67 2.97
N LYS A 57 0.22 -27.02 2.81
CA LYS A 57 1.14 -27.17 1.68
C LYS A 57 0.50 -26.87 0.32
N TYR A 58 -0.56 -26.06 0.29
CA TYR A 58 -1.20 -25.57 -0.94
C TYR A 58 -0.48 -24.33 -1.46
N LEU A 59 0.81 -24.49 -1.79
CA LEU A 59 1.67 -23.40 -2.23
C LEU A 59 1.75 -23.28 -3.75
N SER A 60 1.66 -24.39 -4.46
CA SER A 60 1.70 -24.41 -5.93
C SER A 60 0.28 -24.57 -6.46
N ILE A 61 -0.17 -23.62 -7.26
CA ILE A 61 -1.52 -23.62 -7.85
C ILE A 61 -1.43 -23.26 -9.33
N ASP A 62 -2.39 -23.73 -10.14
CA ASP A 62 -2.38 -23.37 -11.57
C ASP A 62 -2.81 -21.92 -11.78
N ARG A 63 -3.83 -21.47 -11.06
CA ARG A 63 -4.43 -20.15 -11.26
C ARG A 63 -4.74 -19.44 -9.94
N PHE A 64 -4.32 -18.20 -9.83
CA PHE A 64 -4.75 -17.27 -8.78
C PHE A 64 -5.65 -16.21 -9.40
N VAL A 65 -6.88 -16.10 -8.93
CA VAL A 65 -7.87 -15.13 -9.43
C VAL A 65 -8.29 -14.26 -8.26
N SER A 66 -8.23 -12.94 -8.43
CA SER A 66 -8.63 -12.01 -7.38
C SER A 66 -9.21 -10.72 -7.94
N VAL A 67 -10.12 -10.11 -7.19
CA VAL A 67 -10.57 -8.75 -7.48
C VAL A 67 -9.39 -7.80 -7.24
N VAL A 68 -9.26 -6.76 -8.07
CA VAL A 68 -8.22 -5.74 -7.90
C VAL A 68 -8.31 -5.11 -6.52
N GLY A 69 -9.46 -4.49 -6.20
CA GLY A 69 -9.69 -3.81 -4.92
C GLY A 69 -8.47 -2.99 -4.45
N SER A 70 -8.04 -3.24 -3.22
CA SER A 70 -6.85 -2.63 -2.61
C SER A 70 -5.54 -3.40 -2.86
N PHE A 71 -5.52 -4.38 -3.77
CA PHE A 71 -4.36 -5.24 -4.04
C PHE A 71 -3.88 -6.10 -2.84
N VAL A 72 -4.74 -6.33 -1.84
CA VAL A 72 -4.48 -7.28 -0.72
C VAL A 72 -4.00 -8.64 -1.23
N ALA A 73 -4.53 -9.02 -2.39
CA ALA A 73 -4.20 -10.23 -3.12
C ALA A 73 -2.68 -10.43 -3.34
N LEU A 74 -1.89 -9.36 -3.43
CA LEU A 74 -0.42 -9.47 -3.56
C LEU A 74 0.23 -10.12 -2.35
N GLN A 75 -0.36 -9.99 -1.15
CA GLN A 75 0.18 -10.59 0.06
C GLN A 75 0.20 -12.12 -0.04
N PHE A 76 -0.79 -12.70 -0.71
CA PHE A 76 -0.84 -14.14 -0.94
C PHE A 76 0.26 -14.61 -1.91
N LEU A 77 0.68 -13.76 -2.85
CA LEU A 77 1.76 -14.08 -3.80
C LEU A 77 3.15 -14.15 -3.16
N LEU A 78 3.28 -13.80 -1.87
CA LEU A 78 4.51 -14.04 -1.10
C LEU A 78 4.72 -15.51 -0.75
N VAL A 79 3.63 -16.29 -0.72
CA VAL A 79 3.67 -17.71 -0.37
C VAL A 79 3.16 -18.61 -1.50
N LEU A 80 2.16 -18.14 -2.26
CA LEU A 80 1.61 -18.86 -3.39
C LEU A 80 2.50 -18.70 -4.62
N LYS A 81 2.64 -19.79 -5.37
CA LYS A 81 3.37 -19.90 -6.64
C LYS A 81 2.39 -20.26 -7.76
N PRO A 82 1.50 -19.33 -8.16
CA PRO A 82 0.59 -19.57 -9.26
C PRO A 82 1.32 -19.63 -10.61
N LYS A 83 0.88 -20.50 -11.52
CA LYS A 83 1.32 -20.45 -12.93
C LYS A 83 0.71 -19.25 -13.67
N THR A 84 -0.50 -18.85 -13.29
CA THR A 84 -1.22 -17.72 -13.90
C THR A 84 -1.93 -16.88 -12.86
N VAL A 85 -1.85 -15.56 -13.00
CA VAL A 85 -2.53 -14.58 -12.12
C VAL A 85 -3.53 -13.80 -12.96
N HIS A 86 -4.79 -13.73 -12.50
CA HIS A 86 -5.82 -12.91 -13.09
C HIS A 86 -6.34 -11.92 -12.04
N PHE A 87 -6.16 -10.64 -12.33
CA PHE A 87 -6.83 -9.56 -11.61
C PHE A 87 -8.01 -9.07 -12.45
N PHE A 88 -9.17 -8.91 -11.81
CA PHE A 88 -10.37 -8.38 -12.46
C PHE A 88 -11.07 -7.38 -11.54
N ASP A 89 -11.85 -6.48 -12.10
CA ASP A 89 -12.69 -5.57 -11.33
C ASP A 89 -13.87 -5.13 -12.20
N MET A 90 -15.03 -4.89 -11.58
CA MET A 90 -16.17 -4.31 -12.28
C MET A 90 -15.98 -2.81 -12.53
N ASN A 91 -15.17 -2.15 -11.70
CA ASN A 91 -14.81 -0.77 -11.89
C ASN A 91 -13.64 -0.67 -12.89
N PRO A 92 -13.85 -0.12 -14.10
CA PRO A 92 -12.78 0.00 -15.09
C PRO A 92 -11.62 0.86 -14.60
N GLN A 93 -11.85 1.81 -13.70
CA GLN A 93 -10.78 2.61 -13.12
C GLN A 93 -9.87 1.82 -12.20
N GLN A 94 -10.41 0.86 -11.44
CA GLN A 94 -9.60 -0.06 -10.64
C GLN A 94 -8.72 -0.92 -11.54
N VAL A 95 -9.22 -1.34 -12.70
CA VAL A 95 -8.40 -2.06 -13.69
C VAL A 95 -7.26 -1.17 -14.24
N GLN A 96 -7.51 0.11 -14.51
CA GLN A 96 -6.45 1.02 -14.97
C GLN A 96 -5.42 1.30 -13.86
N TRP A 97 -5.90 1.51 -12.64
CA TRP A 97 -5.09 1.60 -11.44
C TRP A 97 -4.18 0.37 -11.28
N ALA A 98 -4.75 -0.82 -11.44
CA ALA A 98 -4.03 -2.08 -11.38
C ALA A 98 -2.92 -2.21 -12.41
N LYS A 99 -3.21 -1.85 -13.66
CA LYS A 99 -2.21 -1.86 -14.73
C LYS A 99 -1.04 -0.94 -14.40
N MET A 100 -1.33 0.28 -13.93
CA MET A 100 -0.30 1.23 -13.51
C MET A 100 0.54 0.67 -12.34
N LEU A 101 -0.09 0.06 -11.33
CA LEU A 101 0.65 -0.59 -10.23
C LEU A 101 1.54 -1.74 -10.73
N CYS A 102 1.05 -2.58 -11.63
CA CYS A 102 1.85 -3.64 -12.25
C CYS A 102 3.07 -3.09 -12.99
N GLU A 103 2.91 -1.99 -13.75
CA GLU A 103 4.04 -1.32 -14.39
C GLU A 103 5.02 -0.75 -13.35
N LEU A 104 4.53 -0.13 -12.27
CA LEU A 104 5.39 0.32 -11.17
C LEU A 104 6.19 -0.83 -10.54
N ILE A 105 5.59 -2.01 -10.38
CA ILE A 105 6.27 -3.21 -9.91
C ILE A 105 7.35 -3.64 -10.91
N GLN A 106 7.02 -3.71 -12.21
CA GLN A 106 7.96 -4.13 -13.26
C GLN A 106 9.18 -3.20 -13.36
N ILE A 107 9.00 -1.88 -13.21
CA ILE A 107 10.10 -0.93 -13.27
C ILE A 107 10.91 -0.84 -11.97
N SER A 108 10.47 -1.50 -10.90
CA SER A 108 11.11 -1.47 -9.57
C SER A 108 11.86 -2.77 -9.29
N LYS A 109 13.14 -2.67 -8.93
CA LYS A 109 13.97 -3.84 -8.62
C LYS A 109 13.80 -4.33 -7.18
N THR A 110 13.29 -3.48 -6.31
CA THR A 110 13.12 -3.78 -4.87
C THR A 110 11.80 -3.20 -4.36
N PRO A 111 11.24 -3.75 -3.26
CA PRO A 111 10.07 -3.16 -2.60
C PRO A 111 10.30 -1.69 -2.23
N GLN A 112 11.50 -1.33 -1.77
CA GLN A 112 11.85 0.05 -1.46
C GLN A 112 11.76 0.96 -2.68
N GLU A 113 12.19 0.50 -3.86
CA GLU A 113 12.05 1.26 -5.11
C GLU A 113 10.57 1.43 -5.48
N TYR A 114 9.78 0.36 -5.39
CA TYR A 114 8.34 0.41 -5.66
C TYR A 114 7.64 1.44 -4.77
N ILE A 115 7.81 1.35 -3.45
CA ILE A 115 7.25 2.32 -2.50
C ILE A 115 7.77 3.73 -2.78
N SER A 116 9.06 3.84 -3.12
CA SER A 116 9.63 5.16 -3.42
C SER A 116 8.96 5.81 -4.63
N ARG A 117 8.63 5.03 -5.67
CA ARG A 117 7.91 5.50 -6.86
C ARG A 117 6.45 5.84 -6.55
N VAL A 118 5.74 4.99 -5.80
CA VAL A 118 4.35 5.23 -5.39
C VAL A 118 4.19 6.56 -4.65
N PHE A 119 5.09 6.85 -3.70
CA PHE A 119 5.01 8.07 -2.88
C PHE A 119 5.91 9.21 -3.37
N ALA A 120 6.64 9.02 -4.47
CA ALA A 120 7.68 9.92 -4.96
C ALA A 120 8.65 10.39 -3.85
N ARG A 121 9.03 9.51 -2.93
CA ARG A 121 9.88 9.79 -1.76
C ARG A 121 10.86 8.65 -1.56
N GLN A 122 12.14 8.94 -1.31
CA GLN A 122 13.16 7.89 -1.31
C GLN A 122 13.17 7.11 0.02
N VAL A 123 12.83 5.82 -0.03
CA VAL A 123 12.81 4.93 1.16
C VAL A 123 14.21 4.65 1.68
N ARG A 124 15.19 4.32 0.83
CA ARG A 124 16.54 3.96 1.30
C ARG A 124 17.24 5.07 2.11
N PRO A 125 17.25 6.35 1.68
CA PRO A 125 17.78 7.43 2.51
C PRO A 125 16.98 7.66 3.79
N PHE A 126 15.67 7.38 3.79
CA PHE A 126 14.85 7.46 4.99
C PHE A 126 15.26 6.39 6.00
N GLU A 127 15.34 5.12 5.58
CA GLU A 127 15.75 3.99 6.42
C GLU A 127 17.17 4.19 6.97
N ARG A 128 18.12 4.66 6.14
CA ARG A 128 19.49 4.97 6.60
C ARG A 128 19.54 6.03 7.71
N ARG A 129 18.60 6.98 7.74
CA ARG A 129 18.54 8.02 8.79
C ARG A 129 17.93 7.52 10.10
N LEU A 130 17.21 6.40 10.08
CA LEU A 130 16.64 5.83 11.30
C LEU A 130 17.70 5.17 12.20
N GLY A 131 18.85 4.79 11.64
CA GLY A 131 19.94 4.11 12.36
C GLY A 131 19.98 2.61 12.07
N HIS A 132 20.79 1.86 12.82
CA HIS A 132 20.89 0.38 12.81
C HIS A 132 20.72 -0.19 14.23
N GLY A 133 19.72 0.29 14.99
CA GLY A 133 19.56 0.00 16.42
C GLY A 133 18.15 -0.39 16.88
N GLY A 134 17.13 -0.41 16.03
CA GLY A 134 15.78 -0.82 16.44
C GLY A 134 15.62 -2.35 16.55
N PRO A 135 14.74 -2.89 17.42
CA PRO A 135 14.53 -4.33 17.62
C PRO A 135 14.03 -5.09 16.36
N THR A 136 13.76 -4.39 15.25
CA THR A 136 13.36 -4.93 13.94
C THR A 136 14.37 -4.72 12.81
N GLY A 137 15.50 -4.04 13.07
CA GLY A 137 16.44 -3.63 12.02
C GLY A 137 15.82 -2.60 11.07
N ASP A 138 15.68 -1.36 11.55
CA ASP A 138 15.45 -0.09 10.83
C ASP A 138 14.92 -0.13 9.38
N ARG A 139 13.62 -0.38 9.25
CA ARG A 139 12.87 -0.27 7.99
C ARG A 139 11.69 0.70 8.09
N LEU A 140 11.15 1.08 6.95
CA LEU A 140 9.83 1.71 6.87
C LEU A 140 8.78 0.77 7.49
N THR A 141 8.03 1.28 8.46
CA THR A 141 6.96 0.58 9.17
C THR A 141 5.78 1.52 9.37
N HIS A 142 4.61 0.99 9.72
CA HIS A 142 3.43 1.79 10.06
C HIS A 142 3.70 2.77 11.25
N LEU A 143 4.64 2.45 12.16
CA LEU A 143 5.03 3.35 13.27
C LEU A 143 5.74 4.61 12.78
N ASN A 144 6.51 4.50 11.69
CA ASN A 144 7.33 5.60 11.18
C ASN A 144 6.88 6.12 9.80
N GLN A 145 5.81 5.56 9.22
CA GLN A 145 5.29 5.95 7.89
C GLN A 145 4.89 7.43 7.82
N HIS A 146 4.35 7.99 8.90
CA HIS A 146 3.99 9.41 8.95
C HIS A 146 5.22 10.32 8.80
N ARG A 147 6.39 9.89 9.30
CA ARG A 147 7.67 10.61 9.12
C ARG A 147 8.15 10.51 7.69
N PHE A 148 7.99 9.33 7.07
CA PHE A 148 8.31 9.11 5.66
C PHE A 148 7.45 9.98 4.74
N LEU A 149 6.13 10.02 4.95
CA LEU A 149 5.20 10.81 4.15
C LEU A 149 5.43 12.33 4.25
N ARG A 150 6.04 12.80 5.34
CA ARG A 150 6.47 14.20 5.51
C ARG A 150 7.74 14.57 4.74
N LEU A 151 8.46 13.62 4.16
CA LEU A 151 9.60 13.93 3.31
C LEU A 151 9.14 14.72 2.08
N PRO A 152 9.99 15.63 1.56
CA PRO A 152 9.68 16.33 0.31
C PRO A 152 9.60 15.34 -0.85
N ILE A 153 8.74 15.67 -1.83
CA ILE A 153 8.65 14.93 -3.09
C ILE A 153 10.00 15.01 -3.82
N ALA A 154 10.55 13.85 -4.16
CA ALA A 154 11.74 13.72 -4.97
C ALA A 154 11.37 13.89 -6.46
N GLN A 155 11.38 15.13 -6.96
CA GLN A 155 10.95 15.45 -8.34
C GLN A 155 11.67 14.62 -9.41
N ARG A 156 12.99 14.41 -9.27
CA ARG A 156 13.75 13.54 -10.19
C ARG A 156 13.19 12.10 -10.25
N LEU A 157 12.78 11.54 -9.10
CA LEU A 157 12.20 10.21 -9.04
C LEU A 157 10.81 10.16 -9.67
N ARG A 158 10.00 11.21 -9.47
CA ARG A 158 8.69 11.34 -10.11
C ARG A 158 8.82 11.41 -11.63
N SER A 159 9.69 12.28 -12.13
CA SER A 159 9.95 12.42 -13.58
C SER A 159 10.49 11.13 -14.19
N ASP A 160 11.47 10.48 -13.54
CA ASP A 160 11.99 9.17 -13.97
C ASP A 160 10.87 8.10 -13.99
N THR A 161 9.98 8.12 -13.00
CA THR A 161 8.84 7.19 -12.96
C THR A 161 7.91 7.41 -14.15
N LEU A 162 7.49 8.65 -14.39
CA LEU A 162 6.62 8.98 -15.53
C LEU A 162 7.26 8.56 -16.86
N GLN A 163 8.54 8.84 -17.08
CA GLN A 163 9.23 8.48 -18.32
C GLN A 163 9.31 6.97 -18.59
N ARG A 164 9.23 6.14 -17.55
CA ARG A 164 9.31 4.67 -17.66
C ARG A 164 7.95 3.98 -17.72
N LEU A 165 6.87 4.71 -17.46
CA LEU A 165 5.50 4.20 -17.57
C LEU A 165 5.00 4.33 -19.01
N SER A 166 4.08 3.45 -19.40
CA SER A 166 3.30 3.59 -20.63
C SER A 166 2.43 4.84 -20.60
N ALA A 167 1.97 5.34 -21.75
CA ALA A 167 1.11 6.54 -21.81
C ALA A 167 -0.15 6.41 -20.94
N SER A 168 -0.79 5.24 -20.95
CA SER A 168 -2.01 4.99 -20.14
C SER A 168 -1.70 4.92 -18.63
N ALA A 169 -0.56 4.33 -18.25
CA ALA A 169 -0.13 4.31 -16.86
C ALA A 169 0.34 5.69 -16.38
N GLN A 170 0.97 6.49 -17.24
CA GLN A 170 1.33 7.89 -16.95
C GLN A 170 0.08 8.72 -16.65
N GLU A 171 -0.96 8.63 -17.48
CA GLU A 171 -2.23 9.33 -17.26
C GLU A 171 -2.83 8.94 -15.89
N THR A 172 -2.88 7.65 -15.59
CA THR A 172 -3.39 7.14 -14.30
C THR A 172 -2.53 7.61 -13.13
N TYR A 173 -1.21 7.57 -13.26
CA TYR A 173 -0.26 8.05 -12.24
C TYR A 173 -0.44 9.54 -11.98
N GLN A 174 -0.57 10.36 -13.03
CA GLN A 174 -0.79 11.80 -12.92
C GLN A 174 -2.14 12.12 -12.28
N ARG A 175 -3.19 11.40 -12.66
CA ARG A 175 -4.55 11.64 -12.13
C ARG A 175 -4.71 11.20 -10.68
N VAL A 176 -4.08 10.11 -10.26
CA VAL A 176 -4.32 9.48 -8.96
C VAL A 176 -3.16 9.71 -7.98
N LEU A 177 -1.93 9.38 -8.37
CA LEU A 177 -0.79 9.40 -7.44
C LEU A 177 -0.23 10.80 -7.21
N ILE A 178 -0.18 11.67 -8.22
CA ILE A 178 0.37 13.03 -8.03
C ILE A 178 -0.43 13.83 -6.98
N PRO A 179 -1.78 13.93 -7.07
CA PRO A 179 -2.57 14.61 -6.05
C PRO A 179 -2.40 13.99 -4.65
N LEU A 180 -2.34 12.65 -4.57
CA LEU A 180 -2.09 11.95 -3.32
C LEU A 180 -0.71 12.30 -2.72
N GLN A 181 0.32 12.38 -3.56
CA GLN A 181 1.68 12.69 -3.13
C GLN A 181 1.82 14.12 -2.61
N GLU A 182 1.05 15.04 -3.20
CA GLU A 182 1.01 16.48 -2.89
C GLU A 182 0.13 16.78 -1.68
N GLY A 183 -0.75 15.85 -1.31
CA GLY A 183 -1.68 16.03 -0.19
C GLY A 183 -2.95 16.79 -0.58
N ASP A 184 -3.19 16.97 -1.89
CA ASP A 184 -4.34 17.67 -2.43
C ASP A 184 -5.65 16.89 -2.24
N GLN A 185 -5.56 15.59 -1.91
CA GLN A 185 -6.72 14.75 -1.61
C GLN A 185 -6.57 14.03 -0.27
N PRO A 186 -7.58 14.12 0.62
CA PRO A 186 -7.61 13.36 1.86
C PRO A 186 -7.97 11.90 1.57
N GLY A 187 -6.97 11.10 1.22
CA GLY A 187 -7.08 9.63 1.10
C GLY A 187 -6.96 9.08 -0.32
N TRP A 188 -7.06 7.76 -0.42
CA TRP A 188 -7.06 7.01 -1.68
C TRP A 188 -8.40 7.20 -2.40
N PHE A 189 -8.59 8.34 -3.05
CA PHE A 189 -9.79 8.57 -3.85
C PHE A 189 -9.54 8.08 -5.27
N THR A 190 -10.21 7.01 -5.68
CA THR A 190 -10.43 6.71 -7.10
C THR A 190 -11.70 7.45 -7.53
N PRO A 191 -11.60 8.62 -8.21
CA PRO A 191 -12.76 9.43 -8.51
C PRO A 191 -13.67 8.69 -9.49
N THR A 192 -14.88 8.34 -9.04
CA THR A 192 -15.91 7.46 -9.68
C THR A 192 -15.92 6.00 -9.22
N LEU A 193 -15.98 5.79 -7.90
CA LEU A 193 -16.68 4.59 -7.41
C LEU A 193 -18.17 4.77 -7.71
N LEU A 194 -18.67 4.07 -8.74
CA LEU A 194 -20.08 3.70 -8.76
C LEU A 194 -20.31 2.91 -7.46
N PRO A 195 -21.29 3.28 -6.63
CA PRO A 195 -21.68 2.42 -5.51
C PRO A 195 -22.10 1.07 -6.12
N CYS A 196 -21.43 0.01 -5.69
CA CYS A 196 -21.99 -1.33 -5.77
C CYS A 196 -23.12 -1.49 -4.75
#